data_AF-A0A2V9RWP3-F1
#
_entry.id   AF-A0A2V9RWP3-F1
#
_cell.length_a   1.000
_cell.length_b   1.000
_cell.length_c   1.000
_cell.angle_alpha   90.00
_cell.angle_beta   90.00
_cell.angle_gamma   90.00
#
_symmetry.space_group_name_H-M   'P 1'
#
loop_
_entity.id
_entity.type
_entity.pdbx_description
1 polymer ?
#
loop_
_entity_poly.entity_id
_entity_poly.type
_entity_poly.pdbx_seq_one_letter_code
_entity_poly.pdbx_strand_id
1 'polypeptide(L)'
;MAAERYSCFLRFTLKPYWISAQQRAEAEKTFPLQENDTFVTLASLLCARLNGHNLERVMKIIYALWLTILCFGCGYGSSSKNTTPQPGVVPAITELSPDSANAGDPAFTLTVNGSNFNSNAVVKFNGTNQTTTFVTGKQLTAAIPASAIATAGTMPVSVTNPGRPASGGPYGDPGTKSETSNVMNFTVN
;
A
#
# COMPACT_ATOMS: atom_id res chain seq x y z
N MET A 1 26.06 4.62 -13.87
CA MET A 1 27.47 4.70 -14.33
C MET A 1 28.31 5.11 -13.11
N ALA A 2 28.68 4.26 -12.16
CA ALA A 2 29.28 2.92 -12.18
C ALA A 2 30.78 2.86 -12.59
N ALA A 3 31.56 3.94 -12.37
CA ALA A 3 32.98 3.97 -12.79
C ALA A 3 34.03 4.37 -11.75
N GLU A 4 33.68 4.76 -10.51
CA GLU A 4 34.71 5.28 -9.57
C GLU A 4 35.09 4.36 -8.40
N ARG A 5 34.50 3.17 -8.30
CA ARG A 5 34.75 2.28 -7.13
C ARG A 5 35.87 1.25 -7.31
N TYR A 6 36.53 1.20 -8.47
CA TYR A 6 37.56 0.19 -8.75
C TYR A 6 39.01 0.67 -8.53
N SER A 7 39.25 1.97 -8.29
CA SER A 7 40.61 2.50 -8.16
C SER A 7 41.27 2.24 -6.80
N CYS A 8 40.53 1.79 -5.78
CA CYS A 8 41.11 1.50 -4.46
C CYS A 8 41.64 0.07 -4.31
N PHE A 9 41.39 -0.84 -5.27
CA PHE A 9 41.74 -2.25 -5.11
C PHE A 9 43.05 -2.66 -5.79
N LEU A 10 43.67 -1.79 -6.60
CA LEU A 10 44.86 -2.14 -7.39
C LEU A 10 46.15 -1.40 -6.97
N ARG A 11 46.33 -1.14 -5.68
CA ARG A 11 47.60 -0.58 -5.15
C ARG A 11 48.23 -1.37 -3.99
N PHE A 12 47.66 -2.52 -3.62
CA PHE A 12 48.15 -3.30 -2.48
C PHE A 12 48.96 -4.55 -2.84
N THR A 13 49.26 -4.77 -4.12
CA THR A 13 50.21 -5.80 -4.52
C THR A 13 51.36 -5.14 -5.27
N LEU A 14 52.59 -5.48 -4.86
CA LEU A 14 53.89 -5.11 -5.48
C LEU A 14 54.53 -3.80 -4.99
N LYS A 15 55.19 -3.83 -3.83
CA LYS A 15 56.67 -4.04 -3.77
C LYS A 15 57.20 -3.88 -2.34
N PRO A 16 57.98 -4.85 -1.85
CA PRO A 16 58.79 -4.69 -0.66
C PRO A 16 60.05 -3.92 -1.05
N TYR A 17 60.48 -2.94 -0.24
CA TYR A 17 61.89 -2.61 0.06
C TYR A 17 61.99 -1.20 0.66
N TRP A 18 62.91 -1.05 1.61
CA TRP A 18 63.43 0.17 2.23
C TRP A 18 62.61 0.79 3.37
N ILE A 19 62.89 0.25 4.56
CA ILE A 19 62.93 0.99 5.81
C ILE A 19 63.95 2.14 5.66
N SER A 20 63.53 3.37 5.95
CA SER A 20 64.40 4.46 6.43
C SER A 20 63.57 5.50 7.17
N ALA A 21 63.51 5.31 8.50
CA ALA A 21 63.58 6.27 9.60
C ALA A 21 63.00 7.71 9.54
N GLN A 22 62.24 8.13 8.52
CA GLN A 22 62.01 9.56 8.28
C GLN A 22 60.55 10.05 8.35
N GLN A 23 59.64 9.32 9.01
CA GLN A 23 58.25 9.79 9.19
C GLN A 23 57.77 9.81 10.66
N ARG A 24 58.71 9.79 11.63
CA ARG A 24 58.40 9.90 13.07
C ARG A 24 57.99 11.31 13.54
N ALA A 25 57.89 12.31 12.64
CA ALA A 25 57.79 13.72 13.03
C ALA A 25 56.47 14.43 12.70
N GLU A 26 55.42 13.73 12.27
CA GLU A 26 54.09 14.35 12.05
C GLU A 26 52.99 13.61 12.82
N ALA A 27 53.33 13.12 14.02
CA ALA A 27 52.42 12.46 14.96
C ALA A 27 51.56 13.44 15.78
N GLU A 28 51.24 14.63 15.25
CA GLU A 28 50.48 15.63 16.00
C GLU A 28 49.51 16.42 15.10
N LYS A 29 48.54 15.70 14.54
CA LYS A 29 47.26 16.31 14.19
C LYS A 29 46.13 15.44 14.73
N THR A 30 45.81 15.67 15.99
CA THR A 30 44.55 15.33 16.63
C THR A 30 43.43 16.06 15.89
N PHE A 31 42.87 15.41 14.87
CA PHE A 31 41.58 15.80 14.29
C PHE A 31 40.48 15.07 15.08
N PRO A 32 39.53 15.78 15.70
CA PRO A 32 38.46 15.14 16.46
C PRO A 32 37.51 14.45 15.46
N LEU A 33 37.54 13.12 15.42
CA LEU A 33 36.59 12.34 14.63
C LEU A 33 35.36 12.05 15.49
N GLN A 34 34.25 12.57 14.99
CA GLN A 34 32.90 12.44 15.49
C GLN A 34 32.40 11.00 15.27
N GLU A 35 32.11 10.31 16.37
CA GLU A 35 31.11 9.26 16.56
C GLU A 35 30.86 8.29 15.38
N ASN A 36 31.88 7.51 14.98
CA ASN A 36 31.69 6.30 14.15
C ASN A 36 32.53 5.10 14.65
N ASP A 37 32.88 5.13 15.94
CA ASP A 37 33.88 4.26 16.56
C ASP A 37 33.40 2.86 16.96
N THR A 38 32.18 2.44 16.66
CA THR A 38 31.75 1.08 16.99
C THR A 38 32.33 0.04 16.02
N PHE A 39 32.35 0.34 14.72
CA PHE A 39 32.82 -0.61 13.70
C PHE A 39 34.35 -0.81 13.71
N VAL A 40 35.12 0.25 13.91
CA VAL A 40 36.59 0.20 13.92
C VAL A 40 37.10 -0.41 15.23
N THR A 41 36.43 -0.13 16.35
CA THR A 41 36.75 -0.73 17.66
C THR A 41 36.39 -2.22 17.70
N LEU A 42 35.23 -2.61 17.14
CA LEU A 42 34.84 -4.01 16.98
C LEU A 42 35.76 -4.76 16.02
N ALA A 43 36.18 -4.14 14.91
CA ALA A 43 37.15 -4.74 13.98
C ALA A 43 38.51 -4.97 14.64
N SER A 44 38.97 -4.01 15.46
CA SER A 44 40.23 -4.13 16.21
C SER A 44 40.16 -5.20 17.31
N LEU A 45 39.03 -5.31 18.01
CA LEU A 45 38.76 -6.38 18.99
C LEU A 45 38.63 -7.77 18.34
N LEU A 46 38.03 -7.87 17.14
CA LEU A 46 37.98 -9.10 16.36
C LEU A 46 39.37 -9.54 15.89
N CYS A 47 40.18 -8.61 15.38
CA CYS A 47 41.57 -8.90 14.99
C CYS A 47 42.40 -9.35 16.20
N ALA A 48 42.24 -8.73 17.36
CA ALA A 48 42.92 -9.12 18.59
C ALA A 48 42.51 -10.51 19.11
N ARG A 49 41.26 -10.94 18.86
CA ARG A 49 40.75 -12.28 19.29
C ARG A 49 41.01 -13.40 18.28
N LEU A 50 41.46 -13.08 17.07
CA LEU A 50 41.78 -14.08 16.02
C LEU A 50 43.25 -14.49 15.99
N ASN A 51 44.12 -13.82 16.75
CA ASN A 51 45.51 -14.23 16.96
C ASN A 51 45.59 -15.46 17.86
N GLY A 52 45.43 -16.66 17.29
CA GLY A 52 45.74 -17.92 17.97
C GLY A 52 44.75 -19.07 17.80
N HIS A 53 43.75 -18.96 16.91
CA HIS A 53 42.76 -20.03 16.72
C HIS A 53 42.86 -20.67 15.33
N ASN A 54 42.74 -22.00 15.28
CA ASN A 54 42.77 -22.83 14.07
C ASN A 54 41.82 -22.30 12.97
N LEU A 55 42.24 -22.32 11.70
CA LEU A 55 41.53 -21.82 10.52
C LEU A 55 40.05 -22.30 10.42
N GLU A 56 39.77 -23.51 10.87
CA GLU A 56 38.41 -24.10 11.02
C GLU A 56 37.44 -23.24 11.86
N ARG A 57 37.92 -22.66 12.96
CA ARG A 57 37.10 -21.84 13.86
C ARG A 57 36.90 -20.43 13.30
N VAL A 58 37.90 -19.91 12.59
CA VAL A 58 37.85 -18.60 11.92
C VAL A 58 36.79 -18.61 10.81
N MET A 59 36.74 -19.67 10.00
CA MET A 59 35.75 -19.82 8.93
C MET A 59 34.30 -19.83 9.47
N LYS A 60 34.06 -20.55 10.58
CA LYS A 60 32.73 -20.64 11.21
C LYS A 60 32.27 -19.29 11.78
N ILE A 61 33.18 -18.50 12.34
CA ILE A 61 32.87 -17.17 12.89
C ILE A 61 32.56 -16.18 11.76
N ILE A 62 33.33 -16.19 10.68
CA ILE A 62 33.08 -15.32 9.51
C ILE A 62 31.72 -15.65 8.88
N TYR A 63 31.39 -16.94 8.74
CA TYR A 63 30.12 -17.38 8.18
C TYR A 63 28.93 -17.02 9.07
N ALA A 64 29.07 -17.15 10.40
CA ALA A 64 28.04 -16.75 11.36
C ALA A 64 27.79 -15.23 11.35
N LEU A 65 28.86 -14.42 11.24
CA LEU A 65 28.74 -12.96 11.11
C LEU A 65 28.12 -12.53 9.78
N TRP A 66 28.43 -13.24 8.69
CA TRP A 66 27.76 -13.04 7.40
C TRP A 66 26.27 -13.41 7.45
N LEU A 67 25.91 -14.49 8.15
CA LEU A 67 24.53 -14.95 8.33
C LEU A 67 23.69 -13.98 9.18
N THR A 68 24.27 -13.40 10.24
CA THR A 68 23.55 -12.41 11.06
C THR A 68 23.33 -11.11 10.30
N ILE A 69 24.32 -10.64 9.53
CA ILE A 69 24.19 -9.46 8.66
C ILE A 69 23.07 -9.66 7.62
N LEU A 70 22.95 -10.87 7.05
CA LEU A 70 21.85 -11.22 6.13
C LEU A 70 20.47 -11.25 6.81
N CYS A 71 20.42 -11.50 8.12
CA CYS A 71 19.18 -11.58 8.90
C CYS A 71 18.68 -10.19 9.36
N PHE A 72 19.57 -9.21 9.54
CA PHE A 72 19.20 -7.83 9.89
C PHE A 72 18.67 -7.00 8.70
N GLY A 73 18.64 -7.56 7.48
CA GLY A 73 18.19 -6.87 6.27
C GLY A 73 16.67 -6.78 6.05
N CYS A 74 15.85 -7.45 6.86
CA CYS A 74 14.39 -7.45 6.70
C CYS A 74 13.69 -6.63 7.79
N GLY A 75 14.13 -5.39 7.99
CA GLY A 75 13.45 -4.37 8.78
C GLY A 75 12.90 -3.24 7.90
N TYR A 76 12.18 -3.55 6.82
CA TYR A 76 11.47 -2.52 6.06
C TYR A 76 10.25 -2.06 6.87
N GLY A 77 10.43 -0.98 7.63
CA GLY A 77 9.32 -0.25 8.23
C GLY A 77 8.42 0.27 7.12
N SER A 78 7.24 -0.32 6.98
CA SER A 78 6.17 0.20 6.13
C SER A 78 5.69 1.51 6.74
N SER A 79 6.28 2.64 6.35
CA SER A 79 5.68 3.95 6.61
C SER A 79 4.32 3.95 5.94
N SER A 80 3.24 3.88 6.73
CA SER A 80 1.91 4.13 6.21
C SER A 80 1.87 5.59 5.76
N LYS A 81 2.02 5.82 4.46
CA LYS A 81 1.57 7.09 3.90
C LYS A 81 0.08 7.12 4.16
N ASN A 82 -0.36 8.02 5.06
CA ASN A 82 -1.77 8.36 5.24
C ASN A 82 -2.24 9.02 3.94
N THR A 83 -2.53 8.20 2.95
CA THR A 83 -2.93 8.65 1.62
C THR A 83 -4.44 8.81 1.72
N THR A 84 -4.91 10.04 1.57
CA THR A 84 -6.34 10.32 1.57
C THR A 84 -7.00 9.52 0.43
N PRO A 85 -8.13 8.81 0.69
CA PRO A 85 -8.79 8.04 -0.36
C PRO A 85 -9.17 8.93 -1.54
N GLN A 86 -8.89 8.47 -2.76
CA GLN A 86 -9.21 9.20 -3.98
C GLN A 86 -10.75 9.29 -4.16
N PRO A 87 -11.28 10.34 -4.82
CA PRO A 87 -12.68 10.35 -5.23
C PRO A 87 -13.05 9.08 -6.00
N GLY A 88 -14.20 8.52 -5.67
CA GLY A 88 -14.69 7.32 -6.35
C GLY A 88 -15.29 7.65 -7.72
N VAL A 89 -15.86 6.62 -8.33
CA VAL A 89 -16.63 6.78 -9.57
C VAL A 89 -18.07 7.13 -9.19
N VAL A 90 -18.50 8.34 -9.57
CA VAL A 90 -19.87 8.82 -9.32
C VAL A 90 -20.85 8.13 -10.28
N PRO A 91 -21.78 7.30 -9.78
CA PRO A 91 -22.83 6.73 -10.62
C PRO A 91 -23.85 7.80 -11.01
N ALA A 92 -24.52 7.64 -12.16
CA ALA A 92 -25.62 8.51 -12.54
C ALA A 92 -26.80 7.68 -13.01
N ILE A 93 -28.01 8.03 -12.55
CA ILE A 93 -29.25 7.37 -12.96
C ILE A 93 -29.93 8.21 -14.03
N THR A 94 -30.30 7.59 -15.15
CA THR A 94 -31.00 8.23 -16.27
C THR A 94 -32.48 7.87 -16.30
N GLU A 95 -32.84 6.64 -15.92
CA GLU A 95 -34.20 6.15 -16.02
C GLU A 95 -34.47 5.02 -15.00
N LEU A 96 -35.73 4.96 -14.52
CA LEU A 96 -36.26 3.90 -13.68
C LEU A 96 -37.37 3.18 -14.47
N SER A 97 -37.34 1.85 -14.49
CA SER A 97 -38.37 1.04 -15.14
C SER A 97 -38.77 -0.14 -14.26
N PRO A 98 -40.01 -0.19 -13.74
CA PRO A 98 -41.04 0.88 -13.81
C PRO A 98 -40.63 2.13 -13.02
N ASP A 99 -41.23 3.28 -13.30
CA ASP A 99 -41.06 4.53 -12.52
C ASP A 99 -42.16 4.73 -11.46
N SER A 100 -43.20 3.90 -11.50
CA SER A 100 -44.32 3.93 -10.56
C SER A 100 -44.88 2.54 -10.24
N ALA A 101 -45.55 2.43 -9.08
CA ALA A 101 -46.30 1.25 -8.62
C ALA A 101 -47.49 1.69 -7.76
N ASN A 102 -48.40 0.78 -7.44
CA ASN A 102 -49.50 1.05 -6.51
C ASN A 102 -49.14 0.65 -5.08
N ALA A 103 -49.72 1.36 -4.12
CA ALA A 103 -49.52 1.04 -2.71
C ALA A 103 -50.09 -0.36 -2.39
N GLY A 104 -49.27 -1.22 -1.80
CA GLY A 104 -49.65 -2.59 -1.46
C GLY A 104 -49.51 -3.61 -2.61
N ASP A 105 -48.89 -3.23 -3.73
CA ASP A 105 -48.52 -4.17 -4.79
C ASP A 105 -47.58 -5.28 -4.27
N PRO A 106 -47.53 -6.44 -4.96
CA PRO A 106 -46.57 -7.48 -4.64
C PRO A 106 -45.12 -7.00 -4.87
N ALA A 107 -44.16 -7.74 -4.32
CA ALA A 107 -42.74 -7.46 -4.56
C ALA A 107 -42.44 -7.50 -6.07
N PHE A 108 -41.65 -6.54 -6.55
CA PHE A 108 -41.32 -6.40 -7.96
C PHE A 108 -39.83 -6.13 -8.17
N THR A 109 -39.37 -6.25 -9.41
CA THR A 109 -37.98 -5.94 -9.78
C THR A 109 -37.94 -4.58 -10.46
N LEU A 110 -37.23 -3.63 -9.85
CA LEU A 110 -36.95 -2.32 -10.41
C LEU A 110 -35.69 -2.39 -11.27
N THR A 111 -35.79 -2.00 -12.54
CA THR A 111 -34.63 -1.82 -13.41
C THR A 111 -34.18 -0.37 -13.35
N VAL A 112 -32.91 -0.18 -13.01
CA VAL A 112 -32.26 1.13 -12.87
C VAL A 112 -31.27 1.28 -14.01
N ASN A 113 -31.58 2.16 -14.97
CA ASN A 113 -30.72 2.45 -16.10
C ASN A 113 -29.90 3.72 -15.84
N GLY A 114 -28.65 3.72 -16.27
CA GLY A 114 -27.74 4.82 -15.99
C GLY A 114 -26.33 4.62 -16.52
N SER A 115 -25.35 5.09 -15.76
CA SER A 115 -23.94 5.02 -16.12
C SER A 115 -23.04 4.91 -14.90
N ASN A 116 -21.84 4.38 -15.14
CA ASN A 116 -20.77 4.26 -14.16
C ASN A 116 -21.14 3.41 -12.93
N PHE A 117 -21.95 2.37 -13.12
CA PHE A 117 -22.24 1.44 -12.03
C PHE A 117 -21.09 0.46 -11.82
N ASN A 118 -20.75 0.21 -10.55
CA ASN A 118 -19.78 -0.81 -10.16
C ASN A 118 -20.49 -2.14 -9.86
N SER A 119 -19.74 -3.25 -9.88
CA SER A 119 -20.29 -4.60 -9.59
C SER A 119 -20.96 -4.71 -8.22
N ASN A 120 -20.53 -3.88 -7.26
CA ASN A 120 -21.02 -3.88 -5.88
C ASN A 120 -21.92 -2.67 -5.60
N ALA A 121 -22.45 -2.01 -6.64
CA ALA A 121 -23.36 -0.88 -6.48
C ALA A 121 -24.63 -1.29 -5.73
N VAL A 122 -25.12 -0.41 -4.87
CA VAL A 122 -26.32 -0.64 -4.05
C VAL A 122 -27.37 0.40 -4.40
N VAL A 123 -28.55 -0.07 -4.81
CA VAL A 123 -29.74 0.77 -4.97
C VAL A 123 -30.35 1.01 -3.60
N LYS A 124 -30.58 2.29 -3.27
CA LYS A 124 -31.30 2.73 -2.09
C LYS A 124 -32.67 3.22 -2.51
N PHE A 125 -33.70 2.64 -1.92
CA PHE A 125 -35.10 2.99 -2.16
C PHE A 125 -35.69 3.51 -0.85
N ASN A 126 -36.19 4.75 -0.86
CA ASN A 126 -36.69 5.46 0.32
C ASN A 126 -35.68 5.42 1.50
N GLY A 127 -34.40 5.62 1.19
CA GLY A 127 -33.30 5.57 2.16
C GLY A 127 -32.85 4.16 2.58
N THR A 128 -33.62 3.10 2.27
CA THR A 128 -33.30 1.71 2.60
C THR A 128 -32.51 1.03 1.49
N ASN A 129 -31.43 0.33 1.83
CA ASN A 129 -30.65 -0.44 0.86
C ASN A 129 -31.45 -1.67 0.39
N GLN A 130 -31.59 -1.83 -0.92
CA GLN A 130 -32.30 -2.95 -1.54
C GLN A 130 -31.32 -3.97 -2.09
N THR A 131 -31.77 -5.23 -2.19
CA THR A 131 -30.99 -6.29 -2.84
C THR A 131 -30.80 -5.95 -4.31
N THR A 132 -29.57 -5.60 -4.67
CA THR A 132 -29.20 -5.10 -5.99
C THR A 132 -28.36 -6.15 -6.72
N THR A 133 -28.74 -6.45 -7.97
CA THR A 133 -27.98 -7.29 -8.88
C THR A 133 -27.37 -6.41 -9.96
N PHE A 134 -26.06 -6.47 -10.10
CA PHE A 134 -25.35 -5.78 -11.18
C PHE A 134 -25.49 -6.56 -12.49
N VAL A 135 -26.07 -5.91 -13.51
CA VAL A 135 -26.18 -6.48 -14.85
C VAL A 135 -25.04 -5.97 -15.72
N THR A 136 -24.85 -4.65 -15.75
CA THR A 136 -23.82 -3.98 -16.55
C THR A 136 -23.50 -2.61 -15.94
N GLY A 137 -22.38 -1.99 -16.34
CA GLY A 137 -22.01 -0.63 -15.91
C GLY A 137 -23.03 0.47 -16.24
N LYS A 138 -24.12 0.11 -16.93
CA LYS A 138 -25.26 0.98 -17.27
C LYS A 138 -26.61 0.48 -16.75
N GLN A 139 -26.68 -0.70 -16.14
CA GLN A 139 -27.94 -1.27 -15.67
C GLN A 139 -27.77 -2.07 -14.37
N LEU A 140 -28.65 -1.79 -13.42
CA LEU A 140 -28.82 -2.53 -12.18
C LEU A 140 -30.27 -3.02 -12.09
N THR A 141 -30.48 -4.16 -11.43
CA THR A 141 -31.82 -4.60 -11.03
C THR A 141 -31.90 -4.66 -9.51
N ALA A 142 -32.96 -4.11 -8.93
CA ALA A 142 -33.19 -4.11 -7.49
C ALA A 142 -34.52 -4.80 -7.18
N ALA A 143 -34.50 -5.72 -6.21
CA ALA A 143 -35.72 -6.34 -5.69
C ALA A 143 -36.37 -5.39 -4.69
N ILE A 144 -37.55 -4.86 -5.01
CA ILE A 144 -38.33 -3.99 -4.13
C ILE A 144 -39.39 -4.84 -3.43
N PRO A 145 -39.33 -4.99 -2.09
CA PRO A 145 -40.33 -5.75 -1.35
C PRO A 145 -41.65 -4.98 -1.25
N ALA A 146 -42.76 -5.72 -1.12
CA ALA A 146 -44.10 -5.13 -0.95
C ALA A 146 -44.18 -4.17 0.27
N SER A 147 -43.38 -4.41 1.32
CA SER A 147 -43.30 -3.54 2.49
C SER A 147 -42.72 -2.15 2.18
N ALA A 148 -41.89 -2.01 1.14
CA ALA A 148 -41.30 -0.72 0.75
C ALA A 148 -42.31 0.19 0.01
N ILE A 149 -43.38 -0.39 -0.53
CA ILE A 149 -44.45 0.31 -1.25
C ILE A 149 -45.79 0.19 -0.50
N ALA A 150 -45.79 -0.10 0.80
CA ALA A 150 -47.03 -0.22 1.58
C ALA A 150 -47.77 1.12 1.75
N THR A 151 -47.11 2.25 1.48
CA THR A 151 -47.65 3.59 1.65
C THR A 151 -47.49 4.38 0.36
N ALA A 152 -48.58 4.99 -0.11
CA ALA A 152 -48.55 5.90 -1.25
C ALA A 152 -47.68 7.12 -0.95
N GLY A 153 -46.94 7.58 -1.94
CA GLY A 153 -46.02 8.70 -1.82
C GLY A 153 -44.86 8.65 -2.81
N THR A 154 -44.04 9.69 -2.77
CA THR A 154 -42.83 9.78 -3.59
C THR A 154 -41.65 9.18 -2.85
N MET A 155 -41.08 8.12 -3.41
CA MET A 155 -39.96 7.39 -2.83
C MET A 155 -38.66 7.81 -3.54
N PRO A 156 -37.70 8.44 -2.84
CA PRO A 156 -36.43 8.79 -3.46
C PRO A 156 -35.59 7.53 -3.71
N VAL A 157 -35.08 7.41 -4.93
CA VAL A 157 -34.21 6.33 -5.39
C VAL A 157 -32.83 6.89 -5.72
N SER A 158 -31.80 6.28 -5.15
CA SER A 158 -30.40 6.64 -5.41
C SER A 158 -29.54 5.39 -5.51
N VAL A 159 -28.41 5.45 -6.21
CA VAL A 159 -27.44 4.36 -6.30
C VAL A 159 -26.14 4.79 -5.63
N THR A 160 -25.60 3.95 -4.75
CA THR A 160 -24.29 4.16 -4.14
C THR A 160 -23.31 3.14 -4.69
N ASN A 161 -22.23 3.62 -5.30
CA ASN A 161 -21.05 2.80 -5.60
C ASN A 161 -20.17 2.76 -4.36
N PRO A 162 -19.87 1.58 -3.79
CA PRO A 162 -18.93 1.49 -2.68
C PRO A 162 -17.52 1.82 -3.14
N GLY A 163 -16.79 2.52 -2.27
CA GLY A 163 -15.35 2.71 -2.41
C GLY A 163 -14.58 1.41 -2.17
N ARG A 164 -13.30 1.42 -2.53
CA ARG A 164 -12.36 0.31 -2.27
C ARG A 164 -11.34 0.76 -1.23
N PRO A 165 -10.95 -0.09 -0.26
CA PRO A 165 -9.87 0.23 0.67
C PRO A 165 -8.53 0.43 -0.06
N ALA A 166 -7.64 1.19 0.57
CA ALA A 166 -6.25 1.35 0.13
C ALA A 166 -5.52 0.00 0.07
N SER A 167 -4.79 -0.29 -1.00
CA SER A 167 -3.82 -1.39 -0.99
C SER A 167 -2.44 -0.88 -0.57
N GLY A 168 -1.96 -1.36 0.59
CA GLY A 168 -0.68 -0.98 1.20
C GLY A 168 0.58 -1.50 0.48
N GLY A 169 0.55 -1.64 -0.84
CA GLY A 169 1.71 -2.04 -1.63
C GLY A 169 2.80 -0.95 -1.69
N PRO A 170 4.01 -1.28 -2.19
CA PRO A 170 5.15 -0.35 -2.24
C PRO A 170 4.88 0.92 -3.06
N TYR A 171 3.85 0.91 -3.91
CA TYR A 171 3.43 2.05 -4.73
C TYR A 171 2.33 2.91 -4.08
N GLY A 172 1.76 2.52 -2.94
CA GLY A 172 0.78 3.32 -2.19
C GLY A 172 -0.49 3.64 -2.98
N ASP A 173 -1.40 2.67 -3.10
CA ASP A 173 -2.73 2.93 -3.67
C ASP A 173 -3.68 3.45 -2.57
N PRO A 174 -4.22 4.68 -2.70
CA PRO A 174 -5.07 5.31 -1.67
C PRO A 174 -6.43 4.65 -1.46
N GLY A 175 -6.85 3.76 -2.36
CA GLY A 175 -8.25 3.34 -2.43
C GLY A 175 -9.15 4.46 -2.92
N THR A 176 -10.45 4.19 -2.95
CA THR A 176 -11.48 5.10 -3.46
C THR A 176 -12.57 5.32 -2.41
N LYS A 177 -13.17 6.52 -2.42
CA LYS A 177 -14.36 6.85 -1.61
C LYS A 177 -15.62 6.27 -2.24
N SER A 178 -16.65 6.06 -1.42
CA SER A 178 -17.98 5.71 -1.90
C SER A 178 -18.68 6.96 -2.45
N GLU A 179 -19.32 6.83 -3.60
CA GLU A 179 -20.02 7.93 -4.27
C GLU A 179 -21.49 7.55 -4.49
N THR A 180 -22.38 8.54 -4.41
CA THR A 180 -23.83 8.34 -4.59
C THR A 180 -24.32 9.16 -5.77
N SER A 181 -25.24 8.58 -6.54
CA SER A 181 -25.83 9.21 -7.73
C SER A 181 -26.77 10.35 -7.38
N ASN A 182 -27.27 11.02 -8.43
CA ASN A 182 -28.49 11.79 -8.36
C ASN A 182 -29.66 10.96 -7.80
N VAL A 183 -30.58 11.66 -7.13
CA VAL A 183 -31.83 11.09 -6.66
C VAL A 183 -32.87 11.19 -7.76
N MET A 184 -33.57 10.09 -8.03
CA MET A 184 -34.77 10.07 -8.87
C MET A 184 -35.98 9.65 -8.06
N ASN A 185 -37.12 10.24 -8.38
CA ASN A 185 -38.35 10.02 -7.66
C ASN A 185 -39.11 8.85 -8.28
N PHE A 186 -39.46 7.86 -7.46
CA PHE A 186 -40.37 6.79 -7.82
C PHE A 186 -41.74 7.09 -7.20
N THR A 187 -42.82 6.94 -7.97
CA THR A 187 -44.18 7.28 -7.51
C THR A 187 -44.93 6.04 -7.06
N VAL A 188 -45.36 6.01 -5.80
CA VAL A 188 -46.30 5.01 -5.28
C VAL A 188 -47.68 5.64 -5.20
N ASN A 189 -48.63 5.14 -6.01
CA ASN A 189 -50.00 5.65 -6.11
C ASN A 189 -50.95 4.96 -5.13
#